data_AF-A0A2E9QFN5-F1
#
_entry.id   AF-A0A2E9QFN5-F1
#
_cell.length_a   1.000
_cell.length_b   1.000
_cell.length_c   1.000
_cell.angle_alpha   90.00
_cell.angle_beta   90.00
_cell.angle_gamma   90.00
#
_symmetry.space_group_name_H-M   'P 1'
#
loop_
_entity.id
_entity.type
_entity.pdbx_description
1 polymer ?
#
loop_
_entity_poly.entity_id
_entity_poly.type
_entity_poly.pdbx_seq_one_letter_code
_entity_poly.pdbx_strand_id
1 'polypeptide(L)'
;MMSRRKTLLAVAFGAVFLSLSVIYFASRKENPHSVEGFEPMRNDALAMAFAPALHSGAYQKPEKLLYRMSQSPDNLIHIAYFLVWPFERNDTSGFFPWLNRSVYTGGLSLQGLLFGPGDVEVISLIIEPASNAKNGFHASDARYLFRSTDVSSAPNGSNGPEGYGSPNGSAGIDSATVRFHKDFRLRELTYETAESYDPHAFGVKHRTVRLGFRQDDAPSAEDLVFDVISWNHMFFWNPDRSSGNVTAMVPEYFSSEQWKYYRMFKPVESLLARNRAHPEFAREAVAPAHPGSDTVRDASH
;
A
#
# COMPACT_ATOMS: atom_id res chain seq x y z
N MET A 1 42.84 32.35 -28.78
CA MET A 1 43.27 31.75 -27.50
C MET A 1 42.13 31.87 -26.48
N MET A 2 41.55 30.78 -26.01
CA MET A 2 40.66 30.83 -24.84
C MET A 2 41.47 31.30 -23.62
N SER A 3 40.93 32.20 -22.82
CA SER A 3 41.62 32.65 -21.61
C SER A 3 41.75 31.46 -20.64
N ARG A 4 42.90 31.35 -19.95
CA ARG A 4 43.17 30.26 -18.97
C ARG A 4 42.02 30.03 -17.98
N ARG A 5 41.27 31.08 -17.64
CA ARG A 5 40.06 31.02 -16.80
C ARG A 5 38.93 30.18 -17.42
N LYS A 6 38.67 30.32 -18.72
CA LYS A 6 37.64 29.53 -19.43
C LYS A 6 38.02 28.06 -19.49
N THR A 7 39.30 27.75 -19.69
CA THR A 7 39.80 26.37 -19.67
C THR A 7 39.66 25.73 -18.28
N LEU A 8 40.03 26.44 -17.21
CA LEU A 8 39.88 25.95 -15.83
C LEU A 8 38.40 25.70 -15.47
N LEU A 9 37.51 26.62 -15.84
CA LEU A 9 36.06 26.45 -15.63
C LEU A 9 35.51 25.23 -16.39
N ALA A 10 35.92 25.03 -17.65
CA ALA A 10 35.50 23.88 -18.44
C ALA A 10 35.99 22.55 -17.83
N VAL A 11 37.23 22.49 -17.35
CA VAL A 11 37.78 21.30 -16.67
C VAL A 11 37.05 21.03 -15.37
N ALA A 12 36.78 22.06 -14.55
CA ALA A 12 36.05 21.90 -13.30
C ALA A 12 34.62 21.40 -13.54
N PHE A 13 33.92 21.96 -14.54
CA PHE A 13 32.57 21.51 -14.90
C PHE A 13 32.57 20.07 -15.43
N GLY A 14 33.54 19.72 -16.27
CA GLY A 14 33.74 18.35 -16.75
C GLY A 14 33.99 17.36 -15.61
N ALA A 15 34.80 17.74 -14.61
CA ALA A 15 35.05 16.91 -13.44
C ALA A 15 33.79 16.70 -12.60
N VAL A 16 33.01 17.76 -12.33
CA VAL A 16 31.74 17.66 -11.60
C VAL A 16 30.75 16.76 -12.35
N PHE A 17 30.59 16.96 -13.66
CA PHE A 17 29.69 16.15 -14.47
C PHE A 17 30.10 14.67 -14.47
N LEU A 18 31.40 14.39 -14.60
CA LEU A 18 31.94 13.03 -14.53
C LEU A 18 31.69 12.42 -13.14
N SER A 19 31.95 13.15 -12.07
CA SER A 19 31.69 12.67 -10.70
C SER A 19 30.22 12.36 -10.47
N LEU A 20 29.31 13.24 -10.89
CA LEU A 20 27.87 12.99 -10.80
C LEU A 20 27.44 11.79 -11.64
N SER A 21 28.03 11.60 -12.82
CA SER A 21 27.77 10.43 -13.66
C SER A 21 28.25 9.14 -12.99
N VAL A 22 29.46 9.12 -12.44
CA VAL A 22 30.00 7.98 -11.69
C VAL A 22 29.10 7.66 -10.49
N ILE A 23 28.69 8.67 -9.72
CA ILE A 23 27.77 8.50 -8.58
C ILE A 23 26.43 7.91 -9.06
N TYR A 24 25.87 8.44 -10.14
CA TYR A 24 24.61 7.95 -10.70
C TYR A 24 24.71 6.47 -11.11
N PHE A 25 25.72 6.10 -11.90
CA PHE A 25 25.89 4.72 -12.36
C PHE A 25 26.24 3.77 -11.21
N ALA A 26 27.09 4.19 -10.26
CA ALA A 26 27.42 3.40 -9.08
C ALA A 26 26.23 3.21 -8.13
N SER A 27 25.24 4.11 -8.15
CA SER A 27 24.02 3.99 -7.34
C SER A 27 23.00 3.01 -7.90
N ARG A 28 23.22 2.46 -9.11
CA ARG A 28 22.25 1.58 -9.75
C ARG A 28 22.17 0.24 -9.03
N LYS A 29 20.97 -0.14 -8.63
CA LYS A 29 20.67 -1.44 -8.03
C LYS A 29 19.64 -2.16 -8.89
N GLU A 30 19.96 -3.38 -9.31
CA GLU A 30 19.01 -4.26 -9.98
C GLU A 30 18.12 -4.95 -8.94
N ASN A 31 16.82 -5.01 -9.22
CA ASN A 31 15.85 -5.69 -8.38
C ASN A 31 15.31 -6.90 -9.13
N PRO A 32 15.32 -8.09 -8.51
CA PRO A 32 14.75 -9.27 -9.14
C PRO A 32 13.23 -9.12 -9.26
N HIS A 33 12.70 -9.55 -10.41
CA HIS A 33 11.27 -9.52 -10.72
C HIS A 33 10.47 -10.57 -9.96
N SER A 34 11.08 -11.73 -9.71
CA SER A 34 10.51 -12.80 -8.90
C SER A 34 11.21 -12.88 -7.55
N VAL A 35 10.47 -13.35 -6.56
CA VAL A 35 10.99 -13.63 -5.22
C VAL A 35 10.84 -15.12 -5.02
N GLU A 36 11.95 -15.80 -4.82
CA GLU A 36 11.98 -17.24 -4.64
C GLU A 36 11.15 -17.64 -3.42
N GLY A 37 10.38 -18.71 -3.54
CA GLY A 37 9.58 -19.26 -2.44
C GLY A 37 8.20 -18.63 -2.23
N PHE A 38 7.82 -17.58 -2.97
CA PHE A 38 6.47 -17.01 -2.87
C PHE A 38 5.66 -17.26 -4.14
N GLU A 39 4.52 -17.91 -4.00
CA GLU A 39 3.55 -18.11 -5.08
C GLU A 39 2.46 -17.03 -5.00
N PRO A 40 2.34 -16.12 -5.98
CA PRO A 40 1.27 -15.12 -5.97
C PRO A 40 -0.10 -15.78 -5.98
N MET A 41 -1.01 -15.27 -5.17
CA MET A 41 -2.37 -15.77 -5.08
C MET A 41 -3.39 -14.63 -5.01
N ARG A 42 -4.64 -14.93 -5.32
CA ARG A 42 -5.78 -14.02 -5.18
C ARG A 42 -6.89 -14.69 -4.38
N ASN A 43 -7.29 -14.06 -3.27
CA ASN A 43 -8.39 -14.51 -2.44
C ASN A 43 -9.10 -13.30 -1.84
N ASP A 44 -10.09 -12.77 -2.57
CA ASP A 44 -10.79 -11.54 -2.22
C ASP A 44 -11.56 -11.67 -0.89
N ALA A 45 -12.06 -12.87 -0.57
CA ALA A 45 -12.76 -13.13 0.69
C ALA A 45 -11.81 -13.06 1.90
N LEU A 46 -10.62 -13.67 1.79
CA LEU A 46 -9.60 -13.58 2.84
C LEU A 46 -9.05 -12.16 2.98
N ALA A 47 -8.83 -11.48 1.86
CA ALA A 47 -8.40 -10.09 1.87
C ALA A 47 -9.45 -9.18 2.54
N MET A 48 -10.74 -9.39 2.26
CA MET A 48 -11.83 -8.69 2.94
C MET A 48 -11.87 -9.00 4.44
N ALA A 49 -11.74 -10.28 4.80
CA ALA A 49 -11.78 -10.72 6.18
C ALA A 49 -10.71 -10.03 7.02
N PHE A 50 -9.47 -9.90 6.54
CA PHE A 50 -8.37 -9.27 7.29
C PHE A 50 -8.09 -7.81 6.87
N ALA A 51 -9.06 -7.15 6.22
CA ALA A 51 -8.88 -5.77 5.76
C ALA A 51 -8.67 -4.83 6.95
N PRO A 52 -7.60 -4.00 6.96
CA PRO A 52 -7.39 -3.04 8.03
C PRO A 52 -8.47 -1.95 7.99
N ALA A 53 -8.98 -1.58 9.16
CA ALA A 53 -9.84 -0.42 9.34
C ALA A 53 -9.00 0.79 9.76
N LEU A 54 -9.35 1.97 9.26
CA LEU A 54 -8.63 3.19 9.60
C LEU A 54 -9.46 4.16 10.43
N HIS A 55 -8.83 4.75 11.43
CA HIS A 55 -9.28 5.98 12.04
C HIS A 55 -8.36 7.13 11.58
N SER A 56 -8.79 7.86 10.54
CA SER A 56 -8.00 8.93 9.95
C SER A 56 -7.99 10.23 10.76
N GLY A 57 -8.91 10.41 11.73
CA GLY A 57 -8.98 11.60 12.57
C GLY A 57 -9.03 12.90 11.76
N ALA A 58 -8.04 13.78 11.95
CA ALA A 58 -7.89 15.04 11.23
C ALA A 58 -7.19 14.90 9.85
N TYR A 59 -6.68 13.71 9.53
CA TYR A 59 -5.99 13.43 8.27
C TYR A 59 -6.96 12.92 7.21
N GLN A 60 -6.54 13.01 5.95
CA GLN A 60 -7.35 12.57 4.82
C GLN A 60 -7.59 11.05 4.85
N LYS A 61 -8.73 10.66 4.31
CA LYS A 61 -9.02 9.25 4.07
C LYS A 61 -8.31 8.79 2.80
N PRO A 62 -7.78 7.56 2.77
CA PRO A 62 -7.32 6.96 1.52
C PRO A 62 -8.47 6.84 0.52
N GLU A 63 -8.14 6.94 -0.77
CA GLU A 63 -9.06 6.74 -1.88
C GLU A 63 -9.30 5.26 -2.15
N LYS A 64 -8.28 4.42 -1.94
CA LYS A 64 -8.33 2.98 -2.22
C LYS A 64 -7.59 2.17 -1.17
N LEU A 65 -8.10 0.96 -0.97
CA LEU A 65 -7.40 -0.13 -0.30
C LEU A 65 -7.13 -1.18 -1.37
N LEU A 66 -5.89 -1.30 -1.81
CA LEU A 66 -5.48 -2.34 -2.75
C LEU A 66 -4.80 -3.48 -1.99
N TYR A 67 -4.80 -4.69 -2.51
CA TYR A 67 -4.06 -5.79 -1.88
C TYR A 67 -3.30 -6.66 -2.88
N ARG A 68 -2.17 -7.21 -2.43
CA ARG A 68 -1.52 -8.37 -3.05
C ARG A 68 -1.32 -9.46 -2.02
N MET A 69 -1.37 -10.70 -2.49
CA MET A 69 -1.27 -11.87 -1.64
C MET A 69 -0.34 -12.90 -2.26
N SER A 70 0.40 -13.63 -1.43
CA SER A 70 1.18 -14.78 -1.87
C SER A 70 1.22 -15.85 -0.77
N GLN A 71 1.52 -17.06 -1.19
CA GLN A 71 1.71 -18.21 -0.30
C GLN A 71 3.19 -18.59 -0.26
N SER A 72 3.71 -18.82 0.95
CA SER A 72 5.06 -19.32 1.17
C SER A 72 5.10 -20.86 1.13
N PRO A 73 6.28 -21.50 1.07
CA PRO A 73 6.40 -22.96 1.00
C PRO A 73 5.93 -23.64 2.29
N ASP A 74 5.98 -22.90 3.41
CA ASP A 74 5.49 -23.34 4.72
C ASP A 74 3.96 -23.17 4.86
N ASN A 75 3.25 -22.94 3.75
CA ASN A 75 1.80 -22.78 3.68
C ASN A 75 1.27 -21.55 4.45
N LEU A 76 2.13 -20.57 4.75
CA LEU A 76 1.71 -19.28 5.31
C LEU A 76 1.23 -18.37 4.19
N ILE A 77 0.15 -17.64 4.46
CA ILE A 77 -0.42 -16.66 3.55
C ILE A 77 0.10 -15.28 3.94
N HIS A 78 0.68 -14.58 2.98
CA HIS A 78 1.19 -13.23 3.14
C HIS A 78 0.27 -12.27 2.42
N ILE A 79 -0.27 -11.27 3.13
CA ILE A 79 -1.10 -10.23 2.53
C ILE A 79 -0.41 -8.88 2.73
N ALA A 80 -0.32 -8.10 1.66
CA ALA A 80 0.07 -6.69 1.72
C ALA A 80 -1.12 -5.84 1.29
N TYR A 81 -1.59 -4.99 2.18
CA TYR A 81 -2.59 -3.96 1.94
C TYR A 81 -1.90 -2.64 1.64
N PHE A 82 -2.24 -2.04 0.52
CA PHE A 82 -1.71 -0.79 0.00
C PHE A 82 -2.81 0.26 0.08
N LEU A 83 -2.66 1.16 1.03
CA LEU A 83 -3.56 2.28 1.21
C LEU A 83 -3.09 3.41 0.30
N VAL A 84 -3.98 3.91 -0.55
CA VAL A 84 -3.63 4.92 -1.55
C VAL A 84 -4.27 6.25 -1.18
N TRP A 85 -3.45 7.28 -1.03
CA TRP A 85 -3.88 8.67 -0.83
C TRP A 85 -3.63 9.49 -2.08
N PRO A 86 -4.41 10.58 -2.28
CA PRO A 86 -4.23 11.42 -3.44
C PRO A 86 -2.88 12.15 -3.42
N PHE A 87 -2.42 12.56 -2.23
CA PHE A 87 -1.17 13.28 -2.02
C PHE A 87 -0.84 13.37 -0.52
N GLU A 88 0.42 13.63 -0.20
CA GLU A 88 0.84 14.04 1.14
C GLU A 88 0.59 15.53 1.33
N ARG A 89 0.07 15.94 2.50
CA ARG A 89 -0.16 17.37 2.77
C ARG A 89 0.03 17.71 4.24
N ASN A 90 1.11 18.42 4.51
CA ASN A 90 1.32 19.08 5.79
C ASN A 90 0.65 20.46 5.80
N ASP A 91 -0.52 20.61 6.44
CA ASP A 91 -1.23 21.88 6.57
C ASP A 91 -0.74 22.78 7.72
N THR A 92 0.27 22.32 8.46
CA THR A 92 0.82 23.04 9.61
C THR A 92 1.49 24.34 9.18
N SER A 93 1.40 25.37 10.02
CA SER A 93 2.11 26.64 9.81
C SER A 93 3.60 26.51 10.17
N GLY A 94 4.43 27.36 9.55
CA GLY A 94 5.87 27.42 9.80
C GLY A 94 6.71 27.37 8.53
N PHE A 95 8.00 27.67 8.68
CA PHE A 95 8.94 27.72 7.55
C PHE A 95 9.17 26.34 6.93
N PHE A 96 9.43 25.31 7.74
CA PHE A 96 9.68 23.96 7.23
C PHE A 96 8.44 23.31 6.57
N PRO A 97 7.22 23.41 7.13
CA PRO A 97 6.01 22.95 6.45
C PRO A 97 5.77 23.70 5.13
N TRP A 98 6.00 25.03 5.11
CA TRP A 98 5.93 25.80 3.86
C TRP A 98 6.93 25.31 2.82
N LEU A 99 8.19 25.08 3.21
CA LEU A 99 9.23 24.58 2.32
C LEU A 99 8.90 23.17 1.79
N ASN A 100 8.41 22.28 2.66
CA ASN A 100 7.94 20.95 2.26
C ASN A 100 6.82 21.07 1.21
N ARG A 101 5.82 21.92 1.44
CA ARG A 101 4.76 22.17 0.46
C ARG A 101 5.28 22.74 -0.86
N SER A 102 6.22 23.66 -0.84
CA SER A 102 6.73 24.28 -2.08
C SER A 102 7.64 23.35 -2.90
N VAL A 103 8.46 22.53 -2.24
CA VAL A 103 9.49 21.71 -2.93
C VAL A 103 9.02 20.28 -3.14
N TYR A 104 8.38 19.67 -2.14
CA TYR A 104 8.08 18.24 -2.14
C TYR A 104 6.67 17.95 -2.66
N THR A 105 5.62 18.59 -2.11
CA THR A 105 4.22 18.21 -2.39
C THR A 105 3.46 19.14 -3.35
N GLY A 106 3.90 20.38 -3.62
CA GLY A 106 3.05 21.42 -4.22
C GLY A 106 3.70 22.44 -5.17
N GLY A 107 4.84 22.14 -5.81
CA GLY A 107 5.40 23.07 -6.82
C GLY A 107 6.51 22.54 -7.72
N LEU A 108 7.33 21.62 -7.21
CA LEU A 108 8.39 20.94 -7.98
C LEU A 108 8.16 19.42 -8.10
N SER A 109 6.99 18.93 -7.66
CA SER A 109 6.45 17.55 -7.64
C SER A 109 7.48 16.40 -7.67
N LEU A 110 8.51 16.52 -6.84
CA LEU A 110 9.61 15.55 -6.75
C LEU A 110 9.10 14.17 -6.32
N GLN A 111 8.07 14.11 -5.47
CA GLN A 111 7.40 12.87 -5.08
C GLN A 111 6.85 12.11 -6.30
N GLY A 112 6.12 12.81 -7.17
CA GLY A 112 5.55 12.23 -8.39
C GLY A 112 6.60 11.73 -9.38
N LEU A 113 7.73 12.44 -9.45
CA LEU A 113 8.88 12.03 -10.26
C LEU A 113 9.53 10.75 -9.71
N LEU A 114 9.89 10.75 -8.43
CA LEU A 114 10.62 9.66 -7.76
C LEU A 114 9.76 8.40 -7.59
N PHE A 115 8.52 8.56 -7.14
CA PHE A 115 7.67 7.48 -6.66
C PHE A 115 6.42 7.25 -7.52
N GLY A 116 6.04 8.18 -8.40
CA GLY A 116 4.82 8.07 -9.20
C GLY A 116 3.60 8.73 -8.54
N PRO A 117 2.40 8.55 -9.11
CA PRO A 117 1.18 9.22 -8.64
C PRO A 117 0.77 8.76 -7.24
N GLY A 118 0.07 9.63 -6.52
CA GLY A 118 -0.46 9.37 -5.19
C GLY A 118 0.61 9.17 -4.12
N ASP A 119 0.13 8.94 -2.91
CA ASP A 119 0.93 8.38 -1.83
C ASP A 119 0.43 6.96 -1.51
N VAL A 120 1.34 6.04 -1.20
CA VAL A 120 1.00 4.62 -1.04
C VAL A 120 1.75 4.06 0.15
N GLU A 121 1.01 3.73 1.20
CA GLU A 121 1.52 3.13 2.42
C GLU A 121 1.08 1.68 2.53
N VAL A 122 1.84 0.89 3.27
CA VAL A 122 1.66 -0.55 3.36
C VAL A 122 1.43 -1.03 4.79
N ILE A 123 0.42 -1.88 4.95
CA ILE A 123 0.21 -2.74 6.12
C ILE A 123 0.31 -4.18 5.60
N SER A 124 1.12 -5.01 6.24
CA SER A 124 1.32 -6.39 5.82
C SER A 124 1.07 -7.38 6.95
N LEU A 125 0.45 -8.50 6.58
CA LEU A 125 0.05 -9.56 7.49
C LEU A 125 0.69 -10.87 7.04
N ILE A 126 1.07 -11.70 8.01
CA ILE A 126 1.30 -13.14 7.79
C ILE A 126 0.19 -13.88 8.53
N ILE A 127 -0.53 -14.73 7.81
CA ILE A 127 -1.67 -15.48 8.27
C ILE A 127 -1.34 -16.96 8.17
N GLU A 128 -1.64 -17.69 9.23
CA GLU A 128 -1.49 -19.14 9.31
C GLU A 128 -2.88 -19.78 9.20
N PRO A 129 -3.08 -20.78 8.32
CA PRO A 129 -4.28 -21.61 8.35
C PRO A 129 -4.36 -22.39 9.67
N ALA A 130 -5.52 -22.41 10.33
CA ALA A 130 -5.73 -23.17 11.54
C ALA A 130 -5.46 -24.66 11.26
N SER A 131 -4.81 -25.36 12.20
CA SER A 131 -4.29 -26.74 12.03
C SER A 131 -5.32 -27.82 11.64
N ASN A 132 -6.62 -27.50 11.63
CA ASN A 132 -7.70 -28.35 11.14
C ASN A 132 -8.01 -28.18 9.63
N ALA A 133 -7.45 -27.17 8.96
CA ALA A 133 -7.55 -26.95 7.51
C ALA A 133 -6.59 -27.85 6.69
N LYS A 134 -6.08 -28.95 7.27
CA LYS A 134 -5.20 -29.93 6.60
C LYS A 134 -5.88 -30.65 5.43
N ASN A 135 -7.20 -30.56 5.30
CA ASN A 135 -7.88 -30.89 4.06
C ASN A 135 -7.96 -29.59 3.25
N GLY A 136 -7.00 -29.44 2.32
CA GLY A 136 -6.67 -28.20 1.63
C GLY A 136 -7.87 -27.30 1.33
N PHE A 137 -7.84 -26.09 1.89
CA PHE A 137 -8.73 -25.02 1.49
C PHE A 137 -8.44 -24.70 0.02
N HIS A 138 -9.32 -25.12 -0.88
CA HIS A 138 -9.15 -24.85 -2.30
C HIS A 138 -9.71 -23.45 -2.61
N ALA A 139 -9.03 -22.71 -3.50
CA ALA A 139 -9.51 -21.40 -3.96
C ALA A 139 -10.94 -21.41 -4.56
N SER A 140 -11.49 -22.59 -4.88
CA SER A 140 -12.90 -22.78 -5.25
C SER A 140 -13.89 -22.50 -4.12
N ASP A 141 -13.48 -22.63 -2.86
CA ASP A 141 -14.37 -22.56 -1.70
C ASP A 141 -14.74 -21.11 -1.33
N ALA A 142 -13.99 -20.13 -1.87
CA ALA A 142 -14.25 -18.70 -1.71
C ALA A 142 -15.37 -18.14 -2.62
N ARG A 143 -15.91 -18.94 -3.57
CA ARG A 143 -16.82 -18.43 -4.62
C ARG A 143 -18.25 -18.10 -4.16
N TYR A 144 -18.62 -18.35 -2.90
CA TYR A 144 -20.01 -18.29 -2.45
C TYR A 144 -20.40 -17.12 -1.53
N LEU A 145 -19.52 -16.14 -1.29
CA LEU A 145 -19.76 -15.16 -0.20
C LEU A 145 -20.13 -13.73 -0.60
N PHE A 146 -20.35 -13.44 -1.89
CA PHE A 146 -20.85 -12.13 -2.30
C PHE A 146 -22.25 -12.23 -2.91
N ARG A 147 -23.27 -12.25 -2.05
CA ARG A 147 -24.53 -11.61 -2.41
C ARG A 147 -24.44 -10.17 -1.90
N SER A 148 -24.03 -9.28 -2.80
CA SER A 148 -24.23 -7.84 -2.68
C SER A 148 -25.60 -7.59 -2.05
N THR A 149 -25.66 -7.06 -0.83
CA THR A 149 -26.85 -6.37 -0.40
C THR A 149 -26.96 -5.15 -1.30
N ASP A 150 -27.86 -5.24 -2.27
CA ASP A 150 -28.22 -4.19 -3.19
C ASP A 150 -28.32 -2.85 -2.46
N VAL A 151 -27.37 -1.95 -2.74
CA VAL A 151 -27.63 -0.52 -2.65
C VAL A 151 -28.48 -0.20 -3.88
N SER A 152 -29.76 -0.59 -3.81
CA SER A 152 -30.71 -0.26 -4.86
C SER A 152 -30.94 1.25 -4.83
N SER A 153 -30.51 1.88 -5.91
CA SER A 153 -30.99 3.16 -6.40
C SER A 153 -32.50 3.27 -6.27
N ALA A 154 -32.99 4.07 -5.33
CA ALA A 154 -34.38 4.47 -5.28
C ALA A 154 -34.61 5.62 -6.28
N PRO A 155 -35.54 5.50 -7.24
CA PRO A 155 -36.02 6.64 -8.00
C PRO A 155 -37.02 7.44 -7.17
N ASN A 156 -36.97 8.77 -7.34
CA ASN A 156 -37.93 9.74 -6.81
C ASN A 156 -39.39 9.32 -6.99
N GLY A 157 -40.20 9.37 -5.92
CA GLY A 157 -41.65 9.17 -6.00
C GLY A 157 -42.40 9.34 -4.66
N SER A 158 -42.77 10.59 -4.35
CA SER A 158 -44.00 11.06 -3.69
C SER A 158 -44.62 10.37 -2.44
N ASN A 159 -44.74 11.18 -1.38
CA ASN A 159 -45.86 11.37 -0.43
C ASN A 159 -46.46 10.21 0.38
N GLY A 160 -46.24 10.26 1.70
CA GLY A 160 -47.11 9.69 2.74
C GLY A 160 -46.52 9.91 4.14
N PRO A 161 -47.27 10.38 5.15
CA PRO A 161 -46.74 10.61 6.49
C PRO A 161 -46.93 9.39 7.40
N GLU A 162 -46.12 9.36 8.47
CA GLU A 162 -46.22 8.54 9.68
C GLU A 162 -45.62 7.12 9.66
N GLY A 163 -44.65 6.91 10.55
CA GLY A 163 -44.08 5.60 10.89
C GLY A 163 -42.66 5.71 11.42
N TYR A 164 -42.49 6.18 12.67
CA TYR A 164 -41.22 6.10 13.40
C TYR A 164 -40.90 4.63 13.71
N GLY A 165 -40.20 3.97 12.79
CA GLY A 165 -39.55 2.67 13.00
C GLY A 165 -38.04 2.89 13.20
N SER A 166 -37.54 2.53 14.37
CA SER A 166 -36.12 2.58 14.74
C SER A 166 -35.30 1.64 13.85
N PRO A 167 -34.21 2.10 13.17
CA PRO A 167 -33.35 1.21 12.41
C PRO A 167 -32.22 0.70 13.30
N ASN A 168 -32.53 -0.22 14.22
CA ASN A 168 -31.53 -1.14 14.75
C ASN A 168 -31.39 -2.32 13.77
N GLY A 169 -30.91 -2.02 12.56
CA GLY A 169 -30.47 -3.03 11.61
C GLY A 169 -28.99 -3.30 11.85
N SER A 170 -28.67 -4.16 12.83
CA SER A 170 -27.35 -4.80 12.85
C SER A 170 -27.23 -5.57 11.54
N ALA A 171 -26.42 -5.08 10.60
CA ALA A 171 -26.07 -5.81 9.40
C ALA A 171 -25.56 -7.19 9.86
N GLY A 172 -26.36 -8.23 9.62
CA GLY A 172 -26.05 -9.56 10.09
C GLY A 172 -24.73 -10.00 9.47
N ILE A 173 -23.70 -10.11 10.30
CA ILE A 173 -22.45 -10.76 9.90
C ILE A 173 -22.85 -12.20 9.54
N ASP A 174 -22.75 -12.55 8.26
CA ASP A 174 -23.11 -13.87 7.78
C ASP A 174 -22.32 -14.92 8.59
N SER A 175 -23.03 -15.94 9.07
CA SER A 175 -22.46 -17.10 9.74
C SER A 175 -21.30 -17.75 8.96
N ALA A 176 -21.25 -17.57 7.64
CA ALA A 176 -20.14 -18.01 6.80
C ALA A 176 -18.89 -17.13 6.92
N THR A 177 -19.03 -15.80 7.01
CA THR A 177 -17.91 -14.88 7.31
C THR A 177 -17.32 -15.20 8.69
N VAL A 178 -18.17 -15.41 9.70
CA VAL A 178 -17.73 -15.79 11.06
C VAL A 178 -17.00 -17.14 11.07
N ARG A 179 -17.41 -18.11 10.24
CA ARG A 179 -16.67 -19.39 10.12
C ARG A 179 -15.30 -19.19 9.50
N PHE A 180 -15.21 -18.39 8.44
CA PHE A 180 -13.97 -18.15 7.72
C PHE A 180 -12.87 -17.59 8.64
N HIS A 181 -13.20 -16.69 9.58
CA HIS A 181 -12.22 -16.20 10.56
C HIS A 181 -11.68 -17.25 11.53
N LYS A 182 -12.38 -18.36 11.76
CA LYS A 182 -11.91 -19.42 12.67
C LYS A 182 -10.89 -20.35 12.04
N ASP A 183 -10.83 -20.35 10.70
CA ASP A 183 -9.93 -21.21 9.93
C ASP A 183 -8.58 -20.55 9.64
N PHE A 184 -8.40 -19.28 10.03
CA PHE A 184 -7.18 -18.51 9.81
C PHE A 184 -6.80 -17.73 11.07
N ARG A 185 -5.50 -17.65 11.35
CA ARG A 185 -4.96 -16.91 12.49
C ARG A 185 -3.90 -15.91 12.05
N LEU A 186 -3.94 -14.70 12.59
CA LEU A 186 -2.85 -13.75 12.40
C LEU A 186 -1.60 -14.25 13.13
N ARG A 187 -0.48 -14.34 12.41
CA ARG A 187 0.83 -14.73 12.94
C ARG A 187 1.75 -13.52 13.08
N GLU A 188 1.67 -12.60 12.14
CA GLU A 188 2.50 -11.40 12.16
C GLU A 188 1.77 -10.20 11.55
N LEU A 189 1.99 -9.03 12.15
CA LEU A 189 1.59 -7.72 11.63
C LEU A 189 2.83 -6.84 11.46
N THR A 190 3.01 -6.28 10.27
CA THR A 190 4.08 -5.32 9.97
C THR A 190 3.51 -4.05 9.32
N TYR A 191 3.89 -2.88 9.82
CA TYR A 191 3.48 -1.56 9.31
C TYR A 191 4.55 -0.50 9.62
N GLU A 192 4.45 0.69 9.01
CA GLU A 192 5.30 1.83 9.35
C GLU A 192 4.61 2.83 10.29
N THR A 193 5.37 3.33 11.27
CA THR A 193 4.94 4.35 12.22
C THR A 193 5.93 5.51 12.27
N ALA A 194 5.54 6.61 12.91
CA ALA A 194 6.42 7.73 13.15
C ALA A 194 7.17 7.57 14.49
N GLU A 195 8.50 7.72 14.50
CA GLU A 195 9.30 7.54 15.72
C GLU A 195 9.17 8.70 16.72
N SER A 196 9.08 9.93 16.21
CA SER A 196 8.96 11.17 17.00
C SER A 196 8.30 12.24 16.13
N TYR A 197 7.00 12.08 15.90
CA TYR A 197 6.27 12.94 14.97
C TYR A 197 6.21 14.39 15.49
N ASP A 198 6.75 15.31 14.69
CA ASP A 198 6.59 16.75 14.84
C ASP A 198 5.96 17.31 13.55
N PRO A 199 4.72 17.83 13.60
CA PRO A 199 4.06 18.39 12.43
C PRO A 199 4.75 19.66 11.88
N HIS A 200 5.60 20.32 12.68
CA HIS A 200 6.40 21.48 12.26
C HIS A 200 7.75 21.10 11.64
N ALA A 201 8.14 19.83 11.68
CA ALA A 201 9.36 19.36 11.03
C ALA A 201 9.18 19.28 9.49
N PHE A 202 10.31 19.28 8.78
CA PHE A 202 10.32 19.20 7.31
C PHE A 202 9.85 17.84 6.77
N GLY A 203 10.10 16.77 7.52
CA GLY A 203 9.79 15.40 7.13
C GLY A 203 9.47 14.54 8.35
N VAL A 204 8.95 13.34 8.10
CA VAL A 204 8.65 12.35 9.13
C VAL A 204 9.77 11.32 9.16
N LYS A 205 10.18 10.89 10.36
CA LYS A 205 11.12 9.77 10.51
C LYS A 205 10.31 8.47 10.67
N HIS A 206 10.49 7.58 9.71
CA HIS A 206 9.79 6.30 9.62
C HIS A 206 10.46 5.27 10.54
N ARG A 207 9.64 4.41 11.14
CA ARG A 207 10.06 3.24 11.89
C ARG A 207 9.14 2.07 11.53
N THR A 208 9.73 0.97 11.09
CA THR A 208 8.99 -0.28 10.89
C THR A 208 8.64 -0.90 12.24
N VAL A 209 7.37 -1.25 12.42
CA VAL A 209 6.87 -2.05 13.54
C VAL A 209 6.58 -3.45 13.01
N ARG A 210 7.07 -4.47 13.70
CA ARG A 210 6.84 -5.89 13.41
C ARG A 210 6.41 -6.60 14.68
N LEU A 211 5.20 -7.12 14.70
CA LEU A 211 4.58 -7.77 15.85
C LEU A 211 4.30 -9.23 15.50
N GLY A 212 4.91 -10.16 16.22
CA GLY A 212 4.62 -11.58 16.11
C GLY A 212 3.63 -12.00 17.19
N PHE A 213 2.68 -12.85 16.81
CA PHE A 213 1.64 -13.35 17.72
C PHE A 213 1.79 -14.86 17.93
N ARG A 214 1.56 -15.29 19.16
CA ARG A 214 1.43 -16.70 19.52
C ARG A 214 -0.02 -17.13 19.23
N GLN A 215 -0.31 -18.39 19.51
CA GLN A 215 -1.61 -18.97 19.19
C GLN A 215 -2.75 -18.37 20.02
N ASP A 216 -2.52 -18.10 21.31
CA ASP A 216 -3.57 -17.75 22.25
C ASP A 216 -3.76 -16.23 22.42
N ASP A 217 -2.90 -15.41 21.81
CA ASP A 217 -2.88 -13.95 21.90
C ASP A 217 -2.99 -13.26 20.53
N ALA A 218 -3.24 -14.03 19.47
CA ALA A 218 -3.43 -13.47 18.13
C ALA A 218 -4.70 -12.61 18.10
N PRO A 219 -4.61 -11.35 17.66
CA PRO A 219 -5.77 -10.51 17.50
C PRO A 219 -6.70 -11.10 16.43
N SER A 220 -7.99 -10.86 16.61
CA SER A 220 -8.99 -11.13 15.58
C SER A 220 -8.86 -10.14 14.43
N ALA A 221 -9.51 -10.44 13.32
CA ALA A 221 -9.57 -9.51 12.19
C ALA A 221 -10.20 -8.16 12.56
N GLU A 222 -11.18 -8.15 13.47
CA GLU A 222 -11.87 -6.94 13.92
C GLU A 222 -10.95 -6.00 14.72
N ASP A 223 -9.85 -6.54 15.26
CA ASP A 223 -8.85 -5.79 16.03
C ASP A 223 -7.80 -5.10 15.12
N LEU A 224 -7.89 -5.26 13.79
CA LEU A 224 -6.99 -4.62 12.82
C LEU A 224 -7.38 -3.16 12.55
N VAL A 225 -7.45 -2.37 13.63
CA VAL A 225 -7.78 -0.94 13.60
C VAL A 225 -6.51 -0.10 13.74
N PHE A 226 -6.31 0.84 12.83
CA PHE A 226 -5.13 1.70 12.78
C PHE A 226 -5.51 3.18 12.85
N ASP A 227 -4.82 3.91 13.70
CA ASP A 227 -4.85 5.37 13.71
C ASP A 227 -3.88 5.91 12.65
N VAL A 228 -4.34 6.84 11.82
CA VAL A 228 -3.43 7.65 11.00
C VAL A 228 -2.89 8.77 11.87
N ILE A 229 -1.57 8.82 12.06
CA ILE A 229 -0.94 9.68 13.07
C ILE A 229 -0.12 10.83 12.50
N SER A 230 0.13 10.87 11.18
CA SER A 230 0.92 11.92 10.54
C SER A 230 0.36 12.39 9.20
N TRP A 231 0.82 13.56 8.74
CA TRP A 231 0.50 14.11 7.41
C TRP A 231 1.10 13.31 6.24
N ASN A 232 2.05 12.43 6.52
CA ASN A 232 2.64 11.44 5.61
C ASN A 232 1.99 10.05 5.83
N HIS A 233 0.78 10.02 6.39
CA HIS A 233 -0.05 8.82 6.51
C HIS A 233 0.54 7.63 7.31
N MET A 234 1.47 7.89 8.24
CA MET A 234 2.00 6.86 9.13
C MET A 234 0.93 6.32 10.07
N PHE A 235 1.08 5.06 10.49
CA PHE A 235 0.08 4.36 11.28
C PHE A 235 0.49 4.14 12.74
N PHE A 236 -0.52 3.94 13.58
CA PHE A 236 -0.39 3.35 14.90
C PHE A 236 -1.48 2.29 15.08
N TRP A 237 -1.10 1.05 15.34
CA TRP A 237 -2.07 -0.02 15.59
C TRP A 237 -2.70 0.13 16.98
N ASN A 238 -4.04 0.11 17.03
CA ASN A 238 -4.81 0.36 18.25
C ASN A 238 -5.97 -0.66 18.37
N PRO A 239 -5.70 -1.87 18.89
CA PRO A 239 -6.70 -2.94 18.94
C PRO A 239 -7.87 -2.64 19.90
N ASP A 240 -7.65 -1.79 20.92
CA ASP A 240 -8.69 -1.41 21.88
C ASP A 240 -9.65 -0.34 21.34
N ARG A 241 -9.35 0.23 20.16
CA ARG A 241 -10.19 1.26 19.55
C ARG A 241 -11.46 0.61 19.03
N SER A 242 -12.59 1.00 19.62
CA SER A 242 -13.90 0.57 19.14
C SER A 242 -14.09 0.96 17.68
N SER A 243 -14.78 0.11 16.92
CA SER A 243 -15.11 0.31 15.50
C SER A 243 -16.03 1.53 15.24
N GLY A 244 -16.38 2.32 16.27
CA GLY A 244 -17.07 3.58 16.11
C GLY A 244 -16.17 4.62 15.42
N ASN A 245 -16.64 5.20 14.31
CA ASN A 245 -15.91 6.18 13.47
C ASN A 245 -14.66 5.66 12.76
N VAL A 246 -14.55 4.35 12.53
CA VAL A 246 -13.53 3.82 11.61
C VAL A 246 -14.03 3.86 10.17
N THR A 247 -13.13 4.06 9.22
CA THR A 247 -13.36 3.89 7.80
C THR A 247 -12.93 2.48 7.44
N ALA A 248 -13.92 1.58 7.30
CA ALA A 248 -13.72 0.30 6.65
C ALA A 248 -13.72 0.50 5.13
N MET A 249 -12.75 -0.09 4.45
CA MET A 249 -12.65 -0.02 2.99
C MET A 249 -12.77 -1.42 2.41
N VAL A 250 -13.32 -1.51 1.21
CA VAL A 250 -13.37 -2.75 0.44
C VAL A 250 -11.99 -2.93 -0.21
N PRO A 251 -11.22 -3.98 0.12
CA PRO A 251 -9.95 -4.23 -0.56
C PRO A 251 -10.19 -4.67 -2.01
N GLU A 252 -9.48 -4.06 -2.94
CA GLU A 252 -9.44 -4.45 -4.35
C GLU A 252 -8.10 -5.13 -4.68
N TYR A 253 -8.11 -6.10 -5.58
CA TYR A 253 -6.84 -6.72 -6.01
C TYR A 253 -5.97 -5.70 -6.75
N PHE A 254 -4.71 -5.57 -6.32
CA PHE A 254 -3.75 -4.61 -6.86
C PHE A 254 -3.20 -5.12 -8.21
N SER A 255 -3.93 -4.80 -9.27
CA SER A 255 -3.64 -5.31 -10.62
C SER A 255 -2.25 -4.89 -11.11
N SER A 256 -1.71 -5.64 -12.06
CA SER A 256 -0.45 -5.27 -12.73
C SER A 256 -0.49 -3.88 -13.37
N GLU A 257 -1.65 -3.44 -13.88
CA GLU A 257 -1.84 -2.09 -14.44
C GLU A 257 -1.72 -1.01 -13.36
N GLN A 258 -2.40 -1.20 -12.22
CA GLN A 258 -2.29 -0.30 -11.09
C GLN A 258 -0.86 -0.32 -10.52
N TRP A 259 -0.24 -1.49 -10.39
CA TRP A 259 1.13 -1.64 -9.89
C TRP A 259 2.14 -0.83 -10.72
N LYS A 260 1.97 -0.86 -12.05
CA LYS A 260 2.72 -0.03 -12.99
C LYS A 260 2.36 1.45 -12.86
N TYR A 261 1.08 1.79 -12.76
CA TYR A 261 0.59 3.16 -12.63
C TYR A 261 1.20 3.86 -11.41
N TYR A 262 1.14 3.23 -10.23
CA TYR A 262 1.72 3.74 -8.98
C TYR A 262 3.24 3.55 -8.90
N ARG A 263 3.88 3.01 -9.94
CA ARG A 263 5.34 2.78 -10.05
C ARG A 263 5.92 2.06 -8.83
N MET A 264 5.19 1.07 -8.31
CA MET A 264 5.56 0.31 -7.11
C MET A 264 6.92 -0.36 -7.26
N PHE A 265 7.20 -0.87 -8.46
CA PHE A 265 8.44 -1.57 -8.79
C PHE A 265 9.14 -0.96 -10.01
N LYS A 266 10.46 -0.91 -9.91
CA LYS A 266 11.43 -0.44 -10.90
C LYS A 266 12.53 -1.51 -10.94
N PRO A 267 12.74 -2.16 -12.11
CA PRO A 267 13.76 -3.20 -12.24
C PRO A 267 15.17 -2.69 -11.90
N VAL A 268 15.39 -1.39 -12.09
CA VAL A 268 16.63 -0.71 -11.75
C VAL A 268 16.29 0.53 -10.94
N GLU A 269 16.84 0.59 -9.74
CA GLU A 269 16.79 1.78 -8.90
C GLU A 269 18.02 2.67 -9.12
N SER A 270 17.87 3.96 -8.82
CA SER A 270 18.93 4.96 -8.79
C SER A 270 18.58 6.04 -7.76
N LEU A 271 19.43 7.07 -7.63
CA LEU A 271 19.12 8.24 -6.81
C LEU A 271 17.84 8.99 -7.25
N LEU A 272 17.43 8.86 -8.51
CA LEU A 272 16.27 9.56 -9.08
C LEU A 272 15.06 8.64 -9.32
N ALA A 273 15.19 7.35 -8.99
CA ALA A 273 14.16 6.37 -9.27
C ALA A 273 14.26 5.25 -8.23
N ARG A 274 13.34 5.21 -7.27
CA ARG A 274 13.31 4.18 -6.22
C ARG A 274 12.00 3.43 -6.22
N ASN A 275 12.03 2.17 -5.86
CA ASN A 275 10.81 1.43 -5.55
C ASN A 275 10.06 2.14 -4.42
N ARG A 276 8.74 2.03 -4.46
CA ARG A 276 7.95 2.34 -3.26
C ARG A 276 8.19 1.25 -2.23
N ALA A 277 8.01 1.58 -0.96
CA ALA A 277 8.06 0.58 0.10
C ALA A 277 6.97 -0.48 -0.16
N HIS A 278 7.40 -1.72 -0.32
CA HIS A 278 6.51 -2.87 -0.44
C HIS A 278 7.27 -4.13 -0.02
N PRO A 279 6.61 -5.11 0.61
CA PRO A 279 7.25 -6.37 0.91
C PRO A 279 7.52 -7.15 -0.38
N GLU A 280 8.63 -7.88 -0.41
CA GLU A 280 9.07 -8.61 -1.59
C GLU A 280 8.03 -9.63 -2.06
N PHE A 281 7.37 -10.33 -1.12
CA PHE A 281 6.34 -11.32 -1.42
C PHE A 281 5.14 -10.77 -2.20
N ALA A 282 4.93 -9.44 -2.23
CA ALA A 282 3.86 -8.79 -3.00
C ALA A 282 4.23 -8.60 -4.48
N ARG A 283 5.47 -8.90 -4.89
CA ARG A 283 5.84 -8.90 -6.30
C ARG A 283 5.23 -10.13 -6.96
N GLU A 284 4.21 -9.93 -7.79
CA GLU A 284 3.88 -10.93 -8.81
C GLU A 284 5.12 -11.13 -9.67
N ALA A 285 5.52 -12.38 -9.89
CA ALA A 285 6.56 -12.68 -10.86
C ALA A 285 6.12 -12.08 -12.20
N VAL A 286 6.68 -10.93 -12.56
CA VAL A 286 6.55 -10.42 -13.91
C VAL A 286 7.31 -11.44 -14.74
N ALA A 287 6.59 -12.26 -15.51
CA ALA A 287 7.23 -13.15 -16.47
C ALA A 287 8.28 -12.31 -17.20
N PRO A 288 9.56 -12.71 -17.22
CA PRO A 288 10.60 -11.89 -17.81
C PRO A 288 10.12 -11.53 -19.20
N ALA A 289 10.02 -10.22 -19.49
CA ALA A 289 9.64 -9.75 -20.81
C ALA A 289 10.53 -10.52 -21.78
N HIS A 290 9.92 -11.33 -22.65
CA HIS A 290 10.69 -12.18 -23.55
C HIS A 290 11.72 -11.29 -24.24
N PRO A 291 13.02 -11.63 -24.18
CA PRO A 291 14.04 -10.87 -24.88
C PRO A 291 13.76 -11.00 -26.38
N GLY A 292 12.97 -10.07 -26.92
CA GLY A 292 12.48 -10.13 -28.30
C GLY A 292 11.24 -9.29 -28.62
N SER A 293 10.49 -8.75 -27.65
CA SER A 293 9.25 -8.01 -27.97
C SER A 293 9.43 -6.52 -28.31
N ASP A 294 10.60 -5.95 -28.11
CA ASP A 294 10.87 -4.53 -28.39
C ASP A 294 11.85 -4.36 -29.57
N THR A 295 11.44 -4.71 -30.80
CA THR A 295 11.86 -4.03 -32.05
C THR A 295 11.17 -4.65 -33.26
N VAL A 296 9.93 -4.26 -33.53
CA VAL A 296 9.48 -4.07 -34.92
C VAL A 296 8.86 -2.68 -34.95
N ARG A 297 9.70 -1.68 -35.24
CA ARG A 297 9.21 -0.41 -35.74
C ARG A 297 8.79 -0.68 -37.19
N ASP A 298 7.49 -0.55 -37.44
CA ASP A 298 6.94 -0.37 -38.78
C ASP A 298 7.73 0.71 -39.51
N ALA A 299 8.47 0.29 -40.52
CA ALA A 299 8.96 1.15 -41.58
C ALA A 299 8.06 0.92 -42.80
N SER A 300 6.85 1.48 -42.74
CA SER A 300 6.01 1.68 -43.93
C SER A 300 5.07 2.83 -43.67
N HIS A 301 5.53 4.04 -44.02
CA HIS A 301 4.79 5.06 -44.76
C HIS A 301 5.74 6.19 -45.19
#